data_AF-A0A6G1SGN9-F1
#
_entry.id   AF-A0A6G1SGN9-F1
#
_cell.length_a   1.000
_cell.length_b   1.000
_cell.length_c   1.000
_cell.angle_alpha   90.00
_cell.angle_beta   90.00
_cell.angle_gamma   90.00
#
_symmetry.space_group_name_H-M   'P 1'
#
loop_
_entity.id
_entity.type
_entity.pdbx_description
1 polymer ?
#
loop_
_entity_poly.entity_id
_entity_poly.type
_entity_poly.pdbx_seq_one_letter_code
_entity_poly.pdbx_strand_id
1 'polypeptide(L)'
;DPIKPAGDTVRSASSLGQQNGKSNPGGPIAGTGDDASLRHERELRECEAIARKIHAYFNIVRDEIKVFVPRAIMHCMVNHIKSNLQSALIKEVYHYDMFDMLLSESDDIAKRRNETAEMLNALKKASEIINAIHYQKHQL
;
A
#
# COMPACT_ATOMS: atom_id res chain seq x y z
N ASP A 1 -38.65 -3.23 3.52
CA ASP A 1 -39.31 -4.16 2.58
C ASP A 1 -39.30 -5.59 3.11
N PRO A 2 -40.48 -6.19 3.38
CA PRO A 2 -40.60 -7.59 3.76
C PRO A 2 -40.93 -8.49 2.56
N ILE A 3 -40.46 -9.73 2.66
CA ILE A 3 -40.49 -10.81 1.67
C ILE A 3 -41.93 -11.38 1.52
N LYS A 4 -42.37 -11.57 0.27
CA LYS A 4 -43.67 -12.16 -0.13
C LYS A 4 -43.57 -13.69 -0.25
N PRO A 5 -44.55 -14.49 0.22
CA PRO A 5 -44.55 -15.94 0.03
C PRO A 5 -45.18 -16.34 -1.31
N ALA A 6 -44.59 -17.34 -1.98
CA ALA A 6 -45.10 -17.95 -3.20
C ALA A 6 -46.09 -19.08 -2.87
N GLY A 7 -47.20 -19.09 -3.61
CA GLY A 7 -48.39 -19.89 -3.33
C GLY A 7 -48.34 -21.34 -3.77
N ASP A 8 -49.30 -22.07 -3.19
CA ASP A 8 -49.71 -23.44 -3.48
C ASP A 8 -50.06 -23.67 -4.95
N THR A 9 -49.78 -24.85 -5.46
CA THR A 9 -50.63 -25.50 -6.46
C THR A 9 -50.69 -26.99 -6.18
N VAL A 10 -51.84 -27.38 -5.68
CA VAL A 10 -52.26 -28.75 -5.40
C VAL A 10 -53.07 -29.26 -6.60
N ARG A 11 -52.84 -30.55 -6.90
CA ARG A 11 -53.79 -31.57 -7.36
C ARG A 11 -54.00 -31.88 -8.85
N SER A 12 -53.89 -33.21 -9.05
CA SER A 12 -54.80 -34.10 -9.79
C SER A 12 -54.50 -34.29 -11.27
N ALA A 13 -54.74 -35.44 -11.89
CA ALA A 13 -54.97 -36.85 -11.51
C ALA A 13 -55.25 -37.56 -12.84
N SER A 14 -55.00 -38.88 -12.92
CA SER A 14 -55.65 -39.87 -13.84
C SER A 14 -55.42 -39.71 -15.36
N SER A 15 -55.41 -40.74 -16.21
CA SER A 15 -55.37 -42.21 -16.10
C SER A 15 -55.33 -42.81 -17.51
N LEU A 16 -54.76 -44.01 -17.62
CA LEU A 16 -55.14 -45.12 -18.53
C LEU A 16 -54.93 -44.98 -20.05
N GLY A 17 -54.05 -45.86 -20.56
CA GLY A 17 -53.97 -46.28 -21.96
C GLY A 17 -53.15 -47.56 -22.06
N GLN A 18 -53.83 -48.67 -22.35
CA GLN A 18 -53.37 -50.05 -22.31
C GLN A 18 -53.13 -50.54 -23.75
N GLN A 19 -52.05 -51.30 -24.04
CA GLN A 19 -52.06 -52.61 -24.75
C GLN A 19 -50.74 -52.97 -25.47
N ASN A 20 -50.46 -54.27 -25.36
CA ASN A 20 -49.33 -55.08 -25.84
C ASN A 20 -49.21 -55.20 -27.38
N GLY A 21 -48.00 -55.51 -27.85
CA GLY A 21 -47.71 -56.05 -29.18
C GLY A 21 -46.35 -56.77 -29.23
N LYS A 22 -46.33 -58.01 -29.72
CA LYS A 22 -45.32 -59.07 -29.54
C LYS A 22 -44.07 -58.96 -30.45
N SER A 23 -43.03 -59.68 -30.00
CA SER A 23 -42.12 -60.60 -30.73
C SER A 23 -40.93 -60.10 -31.57
N ASN A 24 -39.73 -60.24 -30.96
CA ASN A 24 -38.53 -61.01 -31.40
C ASN A 24 -37.73 -60.55 -32.65
N PRO A 25 -36.52 -61.11 -32.92
CA PRO A 25 -35.32 -61.35 -32.10
C PRO A 25 -34.06 -60.68 -32.72
N GLY A 26 -32.96 -60.66 -31.96
CA GLY A 26 -31.61 -60.90 -32.52
C GLY A 26 -30.95 -59.79 -33.33
N GLY A 27 -29.98 -59.13 -32.71
CA GLY A 27 -28.91 -58.43 -33.41
C GLY A 27 -27.85 -57.94 -32.43
N PRO A 28 -26.65 -58.54 -32.36
CA PRO A 28 -25.52 -57.91 -31.71
C PRO A 28 -24.97 -56.87 -32.69
N ILE A 29 -25.35 -55.60 -32.53
CA ILE A 29 -24.67 -54.50 -33.23
C ILE A 29 -23.65 -53.89 -32.28
N ALA A 30 -22.40 -54.18 -32.64
CA ALA A 30 -21.17 -53.67 -32.04
C ALA A 30 -21.24 -52.16 -31.80
N GLY A 31 -21.00 -51.75 -30.55
CA GLY A 31 -20.82 -50.37 -30.13
C GLY A 31 -19.68 -50.28 -29.13
N THR A 32 -18.46 -50.56 -29.58
CA THR A 32 -17.23 -50.46 -28.78
C THR A 32 -16.27 -49.36 -29.27
N GLY A 33 -16.70 -48.53 -30.23
CA GLY A 33 -15.93 -47.40 -30.75
C GLY A 33 -16.23 -46.05 -30.10
N ASP A 34 -17.48 -45.79 -29.72
CA ASP A 34 -17.93 -44.45 -29.31
C ASP A 34 -17.67 -44.13 -27.83
N ASP A 35 -17.63 -45.14 -26.95
CA ASP A 35 -17.42 -44.97 -25.51
C ASP A 35 -16.00 -44.48 -25.18
N ALA A 36 -14.99 -44.91 -25.96
CA ALA A 36 -13.60 -44.51 -25.78
C ALA A 36 -13.36 -43.04 -26.16
N SER A 37 -14.00 -42.56 -27.24
CA SER A 37 -13.90 -41.16 -27.67
C SER A 37 -14.57 -40.22 -26.65
N LEU A 38 -15.73 -40.62 -26.09
CA LEU A 38 -16.43 -39.85 -25.06
C LEU A 38 -15.65 -39.78 -23.74
N ARG A 39 -14.92 -40.84 -23.37
CA ARG A 39 -14.02 -40.84 -22.22
C ARG A 39 -12.82 -39.91 -22.44
N HIS A 40 -12.21 -39.96 -23.61
CA HIS A 40 -11.10 -39.08 -23.96
C HIS A 40 -11.50 -37.59 -23.93
N GLU A 41 -12.69 -37.26 -24.45
CA GLU A 41 -13.20 -35.88 -24.41
C GLU A 41 -13.50 -35.42 -22.97
N ARG A 42 -14.00 -36.32 -22.11
CA ARG A 42 -14.19 -36.04 -20.68
C ARG A 42 -12.87 -35.76 -19.98
N GLU A 43 -11.86 -36.61 -20.19
CA GLU A 43 -10.52 -36.46 -19.61
C GLU A 43 -9.87 -35.14 -20.06
N LEU A 44 -10.04 -34.76 -21.34
CA LEU A 44 -9.54 -33.49 -21.86
C LEU A 44 -10.19 -32.29 -21.14
N ARG A 45 -11.51 -32.30 -20.96
CA ARG A 45 -12.23 -31.25 -20.22
C ARG A 45 -11.79 -31.18 -18.74
N GLU A 46 -11.48 -32.32 -18.14
CA GLU A 46 -10.97 -32.39 -16.77
C GLU A 46 -9.56 -31.79 -16.67
N CYS A 47 -8.67 -32.11 -17.64
CA CYS A 47 -7.35 -31.48 -17.75
C CYS A 47 -7.44 -29.96 -17.94
N GLU A 48 -8.36 -29.47 -18.78
CA GLU A 48 -8.60 -28.04 -18.96
C GLU A 48 -9.14 -27.37 -17.69
N ALA A 49 -9.98 -28.07 -16.92
CA ALA A 49 -10.47 -27.57 -15.64
C ALA A 49 -9.34 -27.46 -14.61
N ILE A 50 -8.42 -28.43 -14.57
CA ILE A 50 -7.23 -28.40 -13.71
C ILE A 50 -6.32 -27.23 -14.12
N ALA A 51 -6.06 -27.05 -15.41
CA ALA A 51 -5.25 -25.95 -15.93
C ALA A 51 -5.85 -24.58 -15.54
N ARG A 52 -7.16 -24.39 -15.70
CA ARG A 52 -7.87 -23.17 -15.27
C ARG A 52 -7.73 -22.91 -13.78
N LYS A 53 -7.81 -23.94 -12.94
CA LYS A 53 -7.60 -23.80 -11.48
C LYS A 53 -6.18 -23.35 -11.16
N ILE A 54 -5.17 -23.94 -11.79
CA ILE A 54 -3.76 -23.54 -11.60
C ILE A 54 -3.58 -22.06 -11.95
N HIS A 55 -4.14 -21.61 -13.08
CA HIS A 55 -4.11 -20.20 -13.46
C HIS A 55 -4.82 -19.29 -12.44
N ALA A 56 -5.98 -19.70 -11.94
CA ALA A 56 -6.71 -18.96 -10.93
C ALA A 56 -5.92 -18.85 -9.61
N TYR A 57 -5.33 -19.95 -9.13
CA TYR A 57 -4.48 -19.93 -7.93
C TYR A 57 -3.26 -19.03 -8.10
N PHE A 58 -2.58 -19.12 -9.25
CA PHE A 58 -1.44 -18.28 -9.54
C PHE A 58 -1.80 -16.79 -9.55
N ASN A 59 -2.95 -16.44 -10.12
CA ASN A 59 -3.41 -15.05 -10.15
C ASN A 59 -3.71 -14.50 -8.75
N ILE A 60 -4.36 -15.29 -7.88
CA ILE A 60 -4.64 -14.90 -6.50
C ILE A 60 -3.33 -14.65 -5.74
N VAL A 61 -2.39 -15.60 -5.76
CA VAL A 61 -1.11 -15.47 -5.07
C VAL A 61 -0.31 -14.29 -5.59
N ARG A 62 -0.29 -14.07 -6.91
CA ARG A 62 0.38 -12.91 -7.50
C ARG A 62 -0.23 -11.59 -7.01
N ASP A 63 -1.55 -11.51 -6.90
CA ASP A 63 -2.22 -10.30 -6.43
C ASP A 63 -2.02 -10.09 -4.92
N GLU A 64 -1.90 -11.16 -4.14
CA GLU A 64 -1.49 -11.10 -2.73
C GLU A 64 -0.07 -10.56 -2.56
N ILE A 65 0.89 -11.05 -3.36
CA ILE A 65 2.28 -10.58 -3.31
C ILE A 65 2.37 -9.07 -3.60
N LYS A 66 1.59 -8.55 -4.56
CA LYS A 66 1.53 -7.10 -4.85
C LYS A 66 1.11 -6.28 -3.64
N VAL A 67 0.30 -6.84 -2.75
CA VAL A 67 -0.18 -6.17 -1.54
C VAL A 67 0.79 -6.38 -0.37
N PHE A 68 1.38 -7.56 -0.24
CA PHE A 68 2.26 -7.89 0.89
C PHE A 68 3.64 -7.23 0.81
N VAL A 69 4.24 -7.13 -0.38
CA VAL A 69 5.59 -6.55 -0.51
C VAL A 69 5.64 -5.07 -0.06
N PRO A 70 4.75 -4.18 -0.54
CA PRO A 70 4.74 -2.80 -0.08
C PRO A 70 4.40 -2.67 1.41
N ARG A 71 3.51 -3.54 1.92
CA ARG A 71 3.17 -3.57 3.36
C ARG A 71 4.38 -3.97 4.22
N ALA A 72 5.16 -4.95 3.77
CA ALA A 72 6.37 -5.39 4.44
C ALA A 72 7.45 -4.30 4.43
N ILE A 73 7.70 -3.66 3.27
CA ILE A 73 8.67 -2.57 3.17
C ILE A 73 8.28 -1.40 4.08
N MET A 74 7.00 -1.01 4.06
CA MET A 74 6.48 0.05 4.91
C MET A 74 6.71 -0.26 6.40
N HIS A 75 6.37 -1.48 6.83
CA HIS A 75 6.50 -1.86 8.23
C HIS A 75 7.95 -2.04 8.67
N CYS A 76 8.74 -2.81 7.93
CA CYS A 76 10.08 -3.23 8.32
C CYS A 76 11.12 -2.13 8.15
N MET A 77 10.99 -1.27 7.13
CA MET A 77 12.00 -0.26 6.83
C MET A 77 11.50 1.14 7.16
N VAL A 78 10.40 1.57 6.55
CA VAL A 78 9.98 2.97 6.63
C VAL A 78 9.55 3.34 8.04
N ASN A 79 8.66 2.55 8.64
CA ASN A 79 8.19 2.78 10.01
C ASN A 79 9.28 2.55 11.04
N HIS A 80 10.18 1.59 10.80
CA HIS A 80 11.33 1.34 11.66
C HIS A 80 12.29 2.52 11.67
N ILE A 81 12.68 3.03 10.50
CA ILE A 81 13.54 4.22 10.37
C ILE A 81 12.85 5.43 10.99
N LYS A 82 11.56 5.66 10.72
CA LYS A 82 10.81 6.79 11.30
C LYS A 82 10.87 6.80 12.82
N SER A 83 10.68 5.66 13.47
CA SER A 83 10.72 5.55 14.93
C SER A 83 12.14 5.68 15.48
N ASN A 84 13.13 5.13 14.78
CA ASN A 84 14.52 5.13 15.25
C ASN A 84 15.27 6.42 14.94
N LEU A 85 14.87 7.16 13.91
CA LEU A 85 15.57 8.36 13.45
C LEU A 85 15.67 9.41 14.55
N GLN A 86 14.59 9.64 15.30
CA GLN A 86 14.59 10.63 16.39
C GLN A 86 15.58 10.23 17.49
N SER A 87 15.53 8.98 17.95
CA SER A 87 16.42 8.49 19.00
C SER A 87 17.88 8.41 18.54
N ALA A 88 18.13 8.02 17.28
CA ALA A 88 19.46 7.97 16.70
C ALA A 88 20.04 9.37 16.50
N LEU A 89 19.27 10.30 15.92
CA LEU A 89 19.70 11.68 15.70
C LEU A 89 20.02 12.38 17.02
N ILE A 90 19.20 12.19 18.07
CA ILE A 90 19.49 12.74 19.38
C ILE A 90 20.80 12.16 19.93
N LYS A 91 21.05 10.86 19.77
CA LYS A 91 22.34 10.28 20.21
C LYS A 91 23.51 10.91 19.46
N GLU A 92 23.43 10.92 18.13
CA GLU A 92 24.52 11.38 17.26
C GLU A 92 24.82 12.88 17.40
N VAL A 93 23.78 13.71 17.51
CA VAL A 93 23.93 15.17 17.63
C VAL A 93 24.33 15.59 19.04
N TYR A 94 23.94 14.83 20.08
CA TYR A 94 24.26 15.16 21.47
C TYR A 94 25.56 14.52 21.99
N HIS A 95 26.47 14.11 21.11
CA HIS A 95 27.81 13.69 21.50
C HIS A 95 28.65 14.91 21.91
N TYR A 96 28.99 14.97 23.21
CA TYR A 96 29.70 16.10 23.81
C TYR A 96 31.01 16.45 23.09
N ASP A 97 31.69 15.46 22.53
CA ASP A 97 32.99 15.60 21.88
C ASP A 97 32.92 16.31 20.51
N MET A 98 31.74 16.37 19.87
CA MET A 98 31.56 17.01 18.57
C MET A 98 30.78 18.32 18.62
N PHE A 99 30.23 18.72 19.77
CA PHE A 99 29.40 19.93 19.87
C PHE A 99 30.11 21.20 19.42
N ASP A 100 31.38 21.40 19.80
CA ASP A 100 32.12 22.61 19.43
C ASP A 100 32.26 22.76 17.91
N MET A 101 32.41 21.64 17.18
CA MET A 101 32.46 21.65 15.73
C MET A 101 31.06 21.76 15.10
N LEU A 102 30.08 21.03 15.64
CA LEU A 102 28.72 20.99 15.11
C LEU A 102 27.94 22.29 15.34
N LEU A 103 28.25 23.00 16.44
CA LEU A 103 27.66 24.28 16.83
C LEU A 103 28.54 25.47 16.44
N SER A 104 29.67 25.24 15.78
CA SER A 104 30.45 26.33 15.20
C SER A 104 29.58 27.09 14.20
N GLU A 105 29.49 28.41 14.34
CA GLU A 105 28.89 29.26 13.32
C GLU A 105 29.73 29.20 12.03
N SER A 106 29.11 29.45 10.88
CA SER A 106 29.85 29.55 9.63
C SER A 106 30.60 30.89 9.54
N ASP A 107 31.76 30.88 8.89
CA ASP A 107 32.64 32.05 8.77
C ASP A 107 31.92 33.27 8.15
N ASP A 108 31.05 33.04 7.18
CA ASP A 108 30.25 34.09 6.53
C ASP A 108 29.28 34.76 7.51
N ILE A 109 28.66 33.99 8.41
CA ILE A 109 27.76 34.50 9.43
C ILE A 109 28.56 35.26 10.50
N ALA A 110 29.70 34.71 10.93
CA ALA A 110 30.61 35.34 11.88
C ALA A 110 31.09 36.71 11.37
N LYS A 111 31.50 36.77 10.10
CA LYS A 111 31.92 38.01 9.43
C LYS A 111 30.81 39.04 9.39
N ARG A 112 29.61 38.65 8.95
CA ARG A 112 28.45 39.56 8.87
C ARG A 112 28.03 40.09 10.24
N ARG A 113 28.12 39.24 11.28
CA ARG A 113 27.88 39.65 12.68
C ARG A 113 28.90 40.68 13.13
N ASN A 114 30.19 40.48 12.83
CA ASN A 114 31.24 41.40 13.20
C ASN A 114 31.08 42.77 12.49
N GLU A 115 30.83 42.78 11.19
CA GLU A 115 30.57 44.01 10.42
C GLU A 115 29.38 44.81 10.96
N THR A 116 28.29 44.11 11.32
CA THR A 116 27.11 44.74 11.91
C THR A 116 27.39 45.29 13.30
N ALA A 117 28.19 44.58 14.12
CA ALA A 117 28.59 45.03 15.44
C ALA A 117 29.50 46.27 15.39
N GLU A 118 30.42 46.32 14.44
CA GLU A 118 31.28 47.48 14.19
C GLU A 118 30.44 48.69 13.78
N MET A 119 29.50 48.51 12.85
CA MET A 119 28.58 49.56 12.43
C MET A 119 27.70 50.06 13.59
N LEU A 120 27.19 49.15 14.42
CA LEU A 120 26.42 49.49 15.62
C LEU A 120 27.25 50.33 16.59
N ASN A 121 28.51 49.96 16.82
CA ASN A 121 29.42 50.71 17.70
C ASN A 121 29.72 52.11 17.15
N ALA A 122 29.89 52.25 15.83
CA ALA A 122 30.07 53.56 15.20
C ALA A 122 28.83 54.46 15.39
N LEU A 123 27.62 53.91 15.20
CA LEU A 123 26.37 54.63 15.41
C LEU A 123 26.16 55.04 16.88
N LYS A 124 26.51 54.17 17.84
CA LYS A 124 26.45 54.51 19.28
C LYS A 124 27.38 55.67 19.62
N LYS A 125 28.62 55.65 19.15
CA LYS A 125 29.57 56.76 19.33
C LYS A 125 29.06 58.06 18.71
N ALA A 126 28.48 58.00 17.51
CA ALA A 126 27.87 59.18 16.89
C ALA A 126 26.72 59.73 17.74
N SER A 127 25.87 58.86 18.29
CA SER A 127 24.80 59.26 19.20
C SER A 127 25.32 59.90 20.49
N GLU A 128 26.40 59.37 21.07
CA GLU A 128 27.05 59.96 22.26
C GLU A 128 27.57 61.36 21.98
N ILE A 129 28.20 61.58 20.81
CA ILE A 129 28.70 62.89 20.38
C ILE A 129 27.54 63.88 20.20
N ILE A 130 26.45 63.46 19.55
CA ILE A 130 25.25 64.32 19.38
C ILE A 130 24.70 64.74 20.75
N ASN A 131 24.59 63.79 21.68
CA ASN A 131 24.13 64.08 23.03
C ASN A 131 25.08 65.06 23.74
N ALA A 132 26.40 64.86 23.67
CA ALA A 132 27.38 65.76 24.27
C ALA A 132 27.26 67.20 23.74
N ILE A 133 27.10 67.38 22.42
CA ILE A 133 26.89 68.71 21.81
C ILE A 133 25.60 69.35 22.31
N HIS A 134 24.52 68.57 22.42
CA HIS A 134 23.23 69.07 22.91
C HIS A 134 23.34 69.57 24.36
N TYR A 135 24.01 68.81 25.23
CA TYR A 135 24.25 69.24 26.62
C TYR A 135 25.13 70.48 26.71
N GLN A 136 26.17 70.58 25.87
CA GLN A 136 27.09 71.72 25.87
C GLN A 136 26.43 73.01 25.37
N LYS A 137 25.54 72.91 24.36
CA LYS A 137 24.77 74.07 23.86
C LYS A 137 23.79 74.62 24.90
N HIS A 138 23.22 73.77 25.74
CA HIS A 138 22.26 74.21 26.77
C HIS A 138 22.95 74.83 28.01
N GLN A 139 24.29 74.76 28.10
CA GLN A 139 25.11 75.35 29.16
C GLN A 139 25.72 76.72 28.77
N LEU A 140 25.57 77.13 27.50
CA LEU A 140 26.00 78.41 26.93
C LEU A 140 24.80 79.35 26.72
#